data_AF-A0A530QGB5-F1
#
_entry.id   AF-A0A530QGB5-F1
#
_cell.length_a   1.000
_cell.length_b   1.000
_cell.length_c   1.000
_cell.angle_alpha   90.00
_cell.angle_beta   90.00
_cell.angle_gamma   90.00
#
_symmetry.space_group_name_H-M   'P 1'
#
loop_
_entity.id
_entity.type
_entity.pdbx_description
1 polymer ?
#
loop_
_entity_poly.entity_id
_entity_poly.type
_entity_poly.pdbx_seq_one_letter_code
_entity_poly.pdbx_strand_id
1 'polypeptide(L)' 'DNPIANSVANQARSVLSANPDIKVMFAPYDEFAKGVKIAVDEAGFNKDIKIYSADISTSDIAAMREPDSA' A
#
# COMPACT_ATOMS: atom_id res chain seq x y z
N ASP A 1 -5.78 12.95 8.84
CA ASP A 1 -5.20 13.13 7.51
C ASP A 1 -3.69 12.95 7.50
N ASN A 2 -3.19 11.93 6.81
CA ASN A 2 -1.77 11.78 6.53
C ASN A 2 -1.52 12.32 5.10
N PRO A 3 -1.00 13.55 4.95
CA PRO A 3 -0.88 14.20 3.64
C PRO A 3 0.07 13.46 2.68
N ILE A 4 0.99 12.66 3.21
CA ILE A 4 1.95 11.88 2.42
C ILE A 4 1.26 10.65 1.80
N ALA A 5 0.49 9.90 2.60
CA ALA A 5 -0.21 8.71 2.10
C ALA A 5 -1.19 9.04 0.96
N ASN A 6 -1.93 10.16 1.07
CA ASN A 6 -2.87 10.60 0.03
C ASN A 6 -2.16 11.01 -1.27
N SER A 7 -1.00 11.67 -1.16
CA SER A 7 -0.17 12.01 -2.32
C SER A 7 0.33 10.76 -3.05
N VAL A 8 0.80 9.77 -2.29
CA VAL A 8 1.26 8.48 -2.83
C VAL A 8 0.12 7.70 -3.47
N ALA A 9 -1.08 7.71 -2.88
CA ALA A 9 -2.25 7.06 -3.47
C ALA A 9 -2.60 7.62 -4.85
N ASN A 10 -2.55 8.94 -5.02
CA ASN A 10 -2.80 9.57 -6.33
C ASN A 10 -1.79 9.11 -7.38
N GLN A 11 -0.51 9.02 -7.02
CA GLN A 11 0.55 8.55 -7.92
C GLN A 11 0.39 7.06 -8.26
N ALA A 12 0.11 6.22 -7.26
CA ALA A 12 -0.09 4.79 -7.45
C ALA A 12 -1.29 4.48 -8.35
N ARG A 13 -2.40 5.23 -8.22
CA ARG A 13 -3.55 5.10 -9.15
C ARG A 13 -3.15 5.37 -10.60
N SER A 14 -2.40 6.45 -10.85
CA SER A 14 -1.95 6.75 -12.22
C SER A 14 -1.09 5.64 -12.81
N VAL A 15 -0.23 5.02 -12.01
CA VAL A 15 0.61 3.88 -12.44
C VAL A 15 -0.22 2.65 -12.73
N LEU A 16 -1.18 2.30 -11.85
CA LEU A 16 -2.08 1.15 -12.02
C LEU A 16 -2.96 1.28 -13.25
N SER A 17 -3.54 2.47 -13.49
CA SER A 17 -4.36 2.71 -14.68
C SER A 17 -3.56 2.60 -15.97
N ALA A 18 -2.29 3.01 -15.97
CA ALA A 18 -1.41 2.91 -17.14
C ALA A 18 -0.81 1.50 -17.33
N ASN A 19 -0.71 0.71 -16.26
CA ASN A 19 -0.03 -0.60 -16.26
C ASN A 19 -0.84 -1.63 -15.45
N PRO A 20 -1.98 -2.12 -15.98
CA PRO A 20 -2.88 -3.01 -15.23
C PRO A 20 -2.28 -4.40 -14.93
N ASP A 21 -1.21 -4.78 -15.63
CA ASP A 21 -0.56 -6.10 -15.47
C ASP A 21 0.43 -6.16 -14.30
N ILE A 22 0.67 -5.04 -13.61
CA ILE A 22 1.52 -5.01 -12.41
C ILE A 22 1.00 -6.01 -11.38
N LYS A 23 1.89 -6.85 -10.84
CA LYS A 23 1.60 -7.84 -9.79
C LYS A 23 2.24 -7.53 -8.45
N VAL A 24 3.23 -6.64 -8.45
CA VAL A 24 4.01 -6.31 -7.26
C VAL A 24 4.31 -4.82 -7.24
N MET A 25 4.07 -4.18 -6.10
CA MET A 25 4.55 -2.84 -5.79
C MET A 25 5.46 -2.88 -4.57
N PHE A 26 6.65 -2.28 -4.69
CA PHE A 26 7.58 -2.11 -3.57
C PHE A 26 7.55 -0.65 -3.11
N ALA A 27 7.25 -0.43 -1.84
CA ALA A 27 7.19 0.88 -1.22
C ALA A 27 8.20 0.91 -0.06
N PRO A 28 9.31 1.67 -0.16
CA PRO A 28 10.40 1.56 0.81
C PRO A 28 10.05 2.02 2.23
N TYR A 29 8.97 2.79 2.43
CA TYR A 29 8.49 3.32 3.72
C TYR A 29 7.02 2.94 4.00
N ASP A 30 6.62 2.78 5.26
CA ASP A 30 5.27 2.30 5.62
C ASP A 30 4.16 3.30 5.26
N GLU A 31 4.37 4.62 5.40
CA GLU A 31 3.39 5.61 4.91
C GLU A 31 3.18 5.54 3.40
N PHE A 32 4.19 5.09 2.65
CA PHE A 32 4.10 4.95 1.20
C PHE A 32 3.34 3.66 0.87
N ALA A 33 3.62 2.58 1.60
CA ALA A 33 2.86 1.34 1.48
C ALA A 33 1.37 1.56 1.80
N LYS A 34 1.06 2.38 2.81
CA LYS A 34 -0.31 2.81 3.14
C LYS A 34 -0.99 3.55 1.96
N GLY A 35 -0.28 4.48 1.31
CA GLY A 35 -0.77 5.17 0.11
C GLY A 35 -1.01 4.22 -1.08
N VAL A 36 -0.08 3.29 -1.32
CA VAL A 36 -0.23 2.28 -2.38
C VAL A 36 -1.42 1.37 -2.11
N LYS A 37 -1.62 0.94 -0.87
CA LYS A 37 -2.76 0.11 -0.47
C LYS A 37 -4.09 0.79 -0.79
N ILE A 38 -4.24 2.07 -0.42
CA ILE A 38 -5.45 2.85 -0.75
C ILE A 38 -5.72 2.84 -2.26
N ALA A 39 -4.70 3.06 -3.08
CA ALA A 39 -4.85 3.07 -4.54
C ALA A 39 -5.23 1.70 -5.12
N VAL A 40 -4.61 0.62 -4.62
CA VAL A 40 -4.90 -0.76 -5.05
C VAL A 40 -6.32 -1.18 -4.67
N ASP A 41 -6.75 -0.83 -3.46
CA ASP A 41 -8.10 -1.13 -2.95
C ASP A 41 -9.18 -0.39 -3.76
N GLU A 42 -9.01 0.91 -4.00
CA GLU A 42 -9.94 1.70 -4.80
C GLU A 42 -9.99 1.28 -6.27
N ALA A 43 -8.87 0.78 -6.81
CA ALA A 43 -8.80 0.24 -8.16
C ALA A 43 -9.33 -1.20 -8.27
N GLY A 44 -9.68 -1.84 -7.16
CA GLY A 44 -10.23 -3.20 -7.12
C GLY A 44 -9.19 -4.31 -7.35
N PHE A 45 -7.90 -4.04 -7.20
CA PHE A 45 -6.80 -4.98 -7.44
C PHE A 45 -6.25 -5.65 -6.17
N ASN A 46 -6.99 -5.56 -5.07
CA ASN A 46 -6.56 -6.02 -3.74
C ASN A 46 -6.18 -7.51 -3.64
N LYS A 47 -6.64 -8.35 -4.58
CA LYS A 47 -6.25 -9.78 -4.67
C LYS A 47 -5.13 -10.06 -5.68
N ASP A 48 -4.83 -9.11 -6.55
CA ASP A 48 -3.93 -9.31 -7.70
C ASP A 48 -2.55 -8.69 -7.51
N ILE A 49 -2.43 -7.73 -6.57
CA ILE A 49 -1.22 -6.95 -6.35
C ILE A 49 -0.68 -7.17 -4.95
N LYS A 50 0.58 -7.59 -4.87
CA LYS A 50 1.33 -7.73 -3.61
C LYS A 50 2.08 -6.45 -3.32
N ILE A 51 1.96 -5.93 -2.10
CA ILE A 51 2.68 -4.74 -1.64
C ILE A 51 3.75 -5.19 -0.66
N TYR A 52 5.01 -4.83 -0.91
CA TYR A 52 6.14 -5.10 -0.01
C TYR A 52 6.70 -3.78 0.51
N SER A 53 6.90 -3.68 1.83
CA SER A 53 7.57 -2.55 2.49
C SER A 53 8.86 -2.98 3.16
N ALA A 54 9.82 -2.05 3.25
CA ALA A 54 11.12 -2.25 3.89
C ALA A 54 11.23 -1.53 5.24
N ASP A 55 10.59 -0.38 5.41
CA ASP A 55 10.44 0.28 6.71
C ASP A 55 9.15 -0.23 7.37
N ILE A 56 9.30 -0.95 8.48
CA ILE A 56 8.19 -1.42 9.32
C ILE A 56 8.45 -0.82 10.70
N SER A 57 7.58 0.09 11.14
CA SER A 57 7.69 0.66 12.47
C SER A 57 7.28 -0.36 13.55
N THR A 58 7.76 -0.19 14.79
CA THR A 58 7.35 -1.06 15.92
C THR A 58 5.83 -1.06 16.12
N SER A 59 5.15 0.04 15.77
CA SER A 59 3.69 0.15 15.72
C SER A 59 3.04 -0.75 14.67
N ASP A 60 3.63 -0.88 13.48
CA ASP A 60 3.09 -1.74 12.42
C ASP A 60 3.26 -3.22 12.78
N ILE A 61 4.38 -3.60 13.42
CA ILE A 61 4.57 -4.97 13.95
C ILE A 61 3.54 -5.31 15.03
N ALA A 62 3.21 -4.35 15.90
CA ALA A 62 2.20 -4.55 16.93
C ALA A 62 0.81 -4.81 16.31
N ALA A 63 0.43 -4.03 15.30
CA ALA A 63 -0.84 -4.19 14.58
C ALA A 63 -0.92 -5.54 13.83
N MET A 64 0.18 -6.01 13.23
CA MET A 64 0.25 -7.32 12.57
C MET A 64 0.27 -8.51 13.54
N ARG A 65 0.41 -8.28 14.85
CA ARG A 65 0.47 -9.32 15.89
C ARG A 65 -0.78 -9.34 16.76
N GLU A 66 -1.75 -8.47 16.52
CA GLU A 66 -3.01 -8.50 17.27
C GLU A 66 -3.83 -9.75 16.90
N PRO A 67 -4.59 -10.31 17.86
CA PRO A 67 -5.54 -11.37 17.57
C PRO A 67 -6.50 -10.92 16.47
N ASP A 68 -6.72 -11.79 15.47
CA ASP A 68 -7.57 -11.52 14.30
C ASP A 68 -7.08 -10.36 13.40
N SER A 69 -5.77 -10.04 13.43
CA SER A 69 -5.17 -9.11 12.46
C SER A 69 -5.19 -9.69 11.04
N ALA A 70 -5.56 -8.84 10.07
CA ALA A 70 -5.81 -9.18 8.67
C ALA A 70 -4.54 -9.30 7.81
#